data_AF-A0A316BFE3-F1
#
_entry.id   AF-A0A316BFE3-F1
#
_cell.length_a   1.000
_cell.length_b   1.000
_cell.length_c   1.000
_cell.angle_alpha   90.00
_cell.angle_beta   90.00
_cell.angle_gamma   90.00
#
_symmetry.space_group_name_H-M   'P 1'
#
loop_
_entity.id
_entity.type
_entity.pdbx_description
1 polymer ?
#
loop_
_entity_poly.entity_id
_entity_poly.type
_entity_poly.pdbx_seq_one_letter_code
_entity_poly.pdbx_strand_id
1 'polypeptide(L)'
;MDSSYYDLIFKRKSFHRYGEPDGKTITQEELNEISEMWYKFTPLFEGIKTKIKIVPGAQTSCNRGEEYCILIYSEKKPGYLQNIGYIGEQLDLYLTGNGIGPLWFGVGRTKERKFEGLEYVIMMAIRKIDDDSKFRKPGDLSTFIRVPVEEFWEGPVIDGITEVVRLTPTACNIQPWKVVNKGDGTLDVYRYRRPGKHGIIPPFRLAYFGSIDIGIFMLFMDICLEHKGIAFERNLTPDDGNFQRLNLNAVYKLKG
;
A
#
# COMPACT_ATOMS: atom_id res chain seq x y z
N MET A 1 5.89 -7.50 -12.66
CA MET A 1 6.55 -6.55 -11.73
C MET A 1 7.97 -7.03 -11.42
N ASP A 2 8.74 -6.29 -10.61
CA ASP A 2 10.04 -6.77 -10.12
C ASP A 2 9.84 -8.06 -9.31
N SER A 3 10.53 -9.13 -9.68
CA SER A 3 10.36 -10.44 -9.05
C SER A 3 10.77 -10.46 -7.56
N SER A 4 11.61 -9.52 -7.13
CA SER A 4 12.03 -9.38 -5.73
C SER A 4 10.91 -8.90 -4.81
N TYR A 5 9.84 -8.29 -5.35
CA TYR A 5 8.76 -7.73 -4.53
C TYR A 5 8.04 -8.77 -3.69
N TYR A 6 7.97 -10.02 -4.14
CA TYR A 6 7.39 -11.11 -3.36
C TYR A 6 8.14 -11.32 -2.04
N ASP A 7 9.49 -11.37 -2.08
CA ASP A 7 10.29 -11.55 -0.87
C ASP A 7 10.21 -10.33 0.05
N LEU A 8 10.08 -9.13 -0.53
CA LEU A 8 9.96 -7.89 0.22
C LEU A 8 8.66 -7.80 1.03
N ILE A 9 7.58 -8.49 0.64
CA ILE A 9 6.34 -8.59 1.45
C ILE A 9 6.64 -9.04 2.88
N PHE A 10 7.54 -10.02 3.03
CA PHE A 10 7.87 -10.60 4.32
C PHE A 10 8.85 -9.74 5.13
N LYS A 11 9.68 -8.95 4.45
CA LYS A 11 10.66 -8.04 5.06
C LYS A 11 10.04 -6.70 5.49
N ARG A 12 9.10 -6.19 4.70
CA ARG A 12 8.46 -4.88 4.86
C ARG A 12 7.93 -4.66 6.27
N LYS A 13 8.10 -3.46 6.82
CA LYS A 13 7.62 -3.09 8.16
C LYS A 13 7.17 -1.63 8.17
N SER A 14 6.08 -1.34 8.88
CA SER A 14 5.65 0.04 9.12
C SER A 14 6.44 0.63 10.30
N PHE A 15 7.32 1.60 10.04
CA PHE A 15 8.17 2.22 11.06
C PHE A 15 7.45 3.34 11.81
N HIS A 16 6.58 2.98 12.77
CA HIS A 16 5.78 3.96 13.52
C HIS A 16 6.60 4.90 14.43
N ARG A 17 7.86 4.58 14.71
CA ARG A 17 8.88 5.43 15.34
C ARG A 17 10.24 5.02 14.80
N TYR A 18 11.08 5.98 14.44
CA TYR A 18 12.42 5.73 13.89
C TYR A 18 13.55 5.79 14.93
N GLY A 19 13.31 6.38 16.11
CA GLY A 19 14.32 6.52 17.15
C GLY A 19 15.30 7.68 16.89
N GLU A 20 16.37 7.77 17.68
CA GLU A 20 17.39 8.81 17.55
C GLU A 20 18.23 8.64 16.28
N PRO A 21 18.73 9.73 15.65
CA PRO A 21 19.74 9.69 14.59
C PRO A 21 20.95 8.83 14.96
N ASP A 22 21.33 7.90 14.09
CA ASP A 22 22.47 6.98 14.27
C ASP A 22 23.60 7.25 13.25
N GLY A 23 23.49 8.34 12.49
CA GLY A 23 24.51 8.81 11.55
C GLY A 23 24.33 8.33 10.11
N LYS A 24 23.49 7.33 9.85
CA LYS A 24 23.09 7.02 8.46
C LYS A 24 21.95 7.93 8.03
N THR A 25 22.03 8.44 6.81
CA THR A 25 21.03 9.34 6.23
C THR A 25 20.74 8.93 4.80
N ILE A 26 19.57 9.32 4.32
CA ILE A 26 19.21 9.14 2.91
C ILE A 26 20.04 10.12 2.09
N THR A 27 20.83 9.60 1.16
CA THR A 27 21.72 10.42 0.32
C THR A 27 20.92 11.18 -0.73
N GLN A 28 21.53 12.22 -1.31
CA GLN A 28 20.89 12.95 -2.41
C GLN A 28 20.68 12.08 -3.65
N GLU A 29 21.57 11.12 -3.90
CA GLU A 29 21.44 10.14 -4.98
C GLU A 29 20.21 9.27 -4.76
N GLU A 30 20.02 8.71 -3.56
CA GLU A 30 18.84 7.91 -3.21
C GLU A 30 17.53 8.71 -3.34
N LEU A 31 17.53 10.00 -2.95
CA LEU A 31 16.36 10.88 -3.13
C LEU A 31 16.01 11.09 -4.61
N ASN A 32 17.02 11.22 -5.46
CA ASN A 32 16.84 11.36 -6.92
C ASN A 32 16.32 10.05 -7.51
N GLU A 33 16.91 8.91 -7.13
CA GLU A 33 16.47 7.58 -7.56
C GLU A 33 15.02 7.30 -7.17
N ILE A 34 14.61 7.62 -5.94
CA ILE A 34 13.21 7.52 -5.50
C ILE A 34 12.29 8.35 -6.40
N SER A 35 12.71 9.57 -6.75
CA SER A 35 11.94 10.49 -7.59
C SER A 35 11.78 9.97 -9.02
N GLU A 36 12.83 9.38 -9.59
CA GLU A 36 12.80 8.77 -10.92
C GLU A 36 12.00 7.47 -10.93
N MET A 37 12.16 6.65 -9.90
CA MET A 37 11.51 5.34 -9.78
C MET A 37 9.99 5.46 -9.71
N TRP A 38 9.46 6.53 -9.10
CA TRP A 38 8.01 6.80 -9.09
C TRP A 38 7.35 6.68 -10.48
N TYR A 39 8.05 7.12 -11.53
CA TYR A 39 7.51 7.15 -12.89
C TYR A 39 7.72 5.86 -13.69
N LYS A 40 8.48 4.89 -13.17
CA LYS A 40 8.61 3.56 -13.80
C LYS A 40 7.76 2.48 -13.11
N PHE A 41 7.08 2.81 -12.02
CA PHE A 41 6.08 1.92 -11.41
C PHE A 41 4.86 1.77 -12.31
N THR A 42 4.24 0.59 -12.25
CA THR A 42 3.04 0.29 -13.04
C THR A 42 1.81 0.88 -12.34
N PRO A 43 1.01 1.74 -13.00
CA PRO A 43 -0.24 2.21 -12.43
C PRO A 43 -1.30 1.11 -12.43
N LEU A 44 -2.22 1.15 -11.47
CA LEU A 44 -3.42 0.30 -11.49
C LEU A 44 -4.42 0.79 -12.54
N PHE A 45 -4.57 2.12 -12.63
CA PHE A 45 -5.43 2.80 -13.60
C PHE A 45 -4.56 3.68 -14.50
N GLU A 46 -4.51 3.34 -15.78
CA GLU A 46 -3.81 4.14 -16.79
C GLU A 46 -4.46 5.52 -16.95
N GLY A 47 -3.66 6.52 -17.33
CA GLY A 47 -4.15 7.87 -17.64
C GLY A 47 -4.54 8.73 -16.44
N ILE A 48 -4.33 8.27 -15.20
CA ILE A 48 -4.41 9.10 -13.98
C ILE A 48 -3.02 9.69 -13.71
N LYS A 49 -2.88 11.01 -13.79
CA LYS A 49 -1.60 11.68 -13.51
C LYS A 49 -1.29 11.64 -12.02
N THR A 50 -0.05 11.29 -11.68
CA THR A 50 0.45 11.30 -10.30
C THR A 50 1.82 11.98 -10.24
N LYS A 51 2.15 12.56 -9.09
CA LYS A 51 3.47 13.14 -8.80
C LYS A 51 3.83 12.89 -7.35
N ILE A 52 5.13 12.89 -7.07
CA ILE A 52 5.64 12.98 -5.71
C ILE A 52 6.49 14.23 -5.52
N LYS A 53 6.58 14.67 -4.27
CA LYS A 53 7.56 15.66 -3.82
C LYS A 53 8.16 15.20 -2.51
N ILE A 54 9.48 15.08 -2.47
CA ILE A 54 10.19 14.70 -1.25
C ILE A 54 10.61 15.98 -0.52
N VAL A 55 10.23 16.09 0.76
CA VAL A 55 10.55 17.26 1.60
C VAL A 55 11.13 16.78 2.93
N PRO A 56 11.99 17.57 3.59
CA PRO A 56 12.43 17.28 4.95
C PRO A 56 11.22 17.07 5.89
N GLY A 57 11.29 16.10 6.80
CA GLY A 57 10.20 15.75 7.72
C GLY A 57 9.65 16.96 8.48
N ALA A 58 10.57 17.82 8.93
CA ALA A 58 10.30 19.08 9.64
C ALA A 58 9.44 20.10 8.85
N GLN A 59 9.29 19.96 7.53
CA GLN A 59 8.38 20.80 6.73
C GLN A 59 6.93 20.28 6.72
N THR A 60 6.68 19.15 7.35
CA THR A 60 5.35 18.53 7.47
C THR A 60 4.91 18.50 8.94
N SER A 61 3.71 17.97 9.20
CA SER A 61 3.28 17.66 10.56
C SER A 61 3.65 16.25 11.04
N CYS A 62 4.49 15.52 10.29
CA CYS A 62 5.02 14.25 10.77
C CYS A 62 6.02 14.50 11.91
N ASN A 63 6.04 13.58 12.86
CA ASN A 63 6.91 13.64 14.04
C ASN A 63 7.11 12.23 14.58
N ARG A 64 7.68 11.37 13.74
CA ARG A 64 8.02 9.98 14.04
C ARG A 64 9.53 9.74 14.09
N GLY A 65 10.33 10.79 13.90
CA GLY A 65 11.79 10.74 13.78
C GLY A 65 12.27 10.48 12.35
N GLU A 66 11.41 10.76 11.37
CA GLU A 66 11.69 10.64 9.94
C GLU A 66 12.69 11.70 9.45
N GLU A 67 13.47 11.37 8.42
CA GLU A 67 14.33 12.34 7.74
C GLU A 67 13.55 13.14 6.70
N TYR A 68 12.75 12.44 5.90
CA TYR A 68 11.97 13.03 4.82
C TYR A 68 10.53 12.51 4.84
N CYS A 69 9.65 13.26 4.20
CA CYS A 69 8.31 12.86 3.83
C CYS A 69 8.16 12.92 2.31
N ILE A 70 7.70 11.83 1.72
CA ILE A 70 7.27 11.77 0.32
C ILE A 70 5.81 12.20 0.30
N LEU A 71 5.53 13.38 -0.22
CA LEU A 71 4.17 13.88 -0.45
C LEU A 71 3.67 13.33 -1.79
N ILE A 72 2.53 12.63 -1.79
CA ILE A 72 1.97 11.96 -2.96
C ILE A 72 0.74 12.74 -3.44
N TYR A 73 0.75 13.09 -4.72
CA TYR A 73 -0.28 13.88 -5.39
C TYR A 73 -0.91 13.10 -6.54
N SER A 74 -2.18 13.37 -6.79
CA SER A 74 -2.92 12.72 -7.87
C SER A 74 -3.91 13.67 -8.52
N GLU A 75 -4.17 13.44 -9.80
CA GLU A 75 -5.34 13.96 -10.49
C GLU A 75 -6.60 13.31 -9.91
N LYS A 76 -7.62 14.12 -9.62
CA LYS A 76 -8.92 13.59 -9.18
C LYS A 76 -9.69 13.01 -10.35
N LYS A 77 -9.59 11.69 -10.52
CA LYS A 77 -10.34 10.86 -11.46
C LYS A 77 -10.93 9.64 -10.75
N PRO A 78 -11.96 8.98 -11.30
CA PRO A 78 -12.41 7.69 -10.76
C PRO A 78 -11.23 6.73 -10.55
N GLY A 79 -11.12 6.15 -9.35
CA GLY A 79 -10.06 5.18 -9.01
C GLY A 79 -8.72 5.78 -8.58
N TYR A 80 -8.60 7.11 -8.49
CA TYR A 80 -7.32 7.75 -8.14
C TYR A 80 -6.73 7.29 -6.80
N LEU A 81 -7.56 6.99 -5.79
CA LEU A 81 -7.10 6.51 -4.49
C LEU A 81 -6.56 5.07 -4.56
N GLN A 82 -7.25 4.19 -5.28
CA GLN A 82 -6.79 2.82 -5.53
C GLN A 82 -5.46 2.85 -6.29
N ASN A 83 -5.36 3.75 -7.28
CA ASN A 83 -4.14 3.94 -8.04
C ASN A 83 -2.97 4.40 -7.16
N ILE A 84 -3.20 5.34 -6.24
CA ILE A 84 -2.18 5.77 -5.28
C ILE A 84 -1.78 4.64 -4.32
N GLY A 85 -2.72 3.84 -3.84
CA GLY A 85 -2.40 2.66 -3.03
C GLY A 85 -1.49 1.67 -3.76
N TYR A 86 -1.82 1.38 -5.02
CA TYR A 86 -1.09 0.43 -5.85
C TYR A 86 0.32 0.89 -6.22
N ILE A 87 0.47 2.15 -6.68
CA ILE A 87 1.79 2.71 -7.01
C ILE A 87 2.60 2.96 -5.74
N GLY A 88 1.95 3.48 -4.70
CA GLY A 88 2.61 3.77 -3.43
C GLY A 88 3.13 2.53 -2.73
N GLU A 89 2.47 1.38 -2.85
CA GLU A 89 2.99 0.16 -2.24
C GLU A 89 4.16 -0.43 -3.03
N GLN A 90 4.24 -0.21 -4.36
CA GLN A 90 5.48 -0.50 -5.10
C GLN A 90 6.64 0.36 -4.59
N LEU A 91 6.37 1.63 -4.26
CA LEU A 91 7.34 2.50 -3.60
C LEU A 91 7.71 2.00 -2.20
N ASP A 92 6.75 1.58 -1.35
CA ASP A 92 7.00 1.04 0.01
C ASP A 92 7.93 -0.20 -0.06
N LEU A 93 7.67 -1.11 -1.00
CA LEU A 93 8.52 -2.28 -1.23
C LEU A 93 9.90 -1.88 -1.78
N TYR A 94 9.98 -1.00 -2.77
CA TYR A 94 11.25 -0.49 -3.30
C TYR A 94 12.11 0.17 -2.21
N LEU A 95 11.52 1.01 -1.36
CA LEU A 95 12.21 1.63 -0.22
C LEU A 95 12.74 0.57 0.74
N THR A 96 11.91 -0.43 1.07
CA THR A 96 12.30 -1.57 1.92
C THR A 96 13.51 -2.32 1.34
N GLY A 97 13.52 -2.57 0.02
CA GLY A 97 14.64 -3.22 -0.67
C GLY A 97 15.95 -2.42 -0.60
N ASN A 98 15.85 -1.08 -0.55
CA ASN A 98 16.99 -0.16 -0.45
C ASN A 98 17.38 0.19 1.01
N GLY A 99 16.86 -0.55 1.99
CA GLY A 99 17.14 -0.30 3.41
C GLY A 99 16.60 1.04 3.90
N ILE A 100 15.53 1.54 3.29
CA ILE A 100 14.81 2.75 3.72
C ILE A 100 13.50 2.28 4.34
N GLY A 101 13.22 2.69 5.57
CA GLY A 101 12.04 2.26 6.31
C GLY A 101 10.85 3.14 5.97
N PRO A 102 9.78 2.63 5.34
CA PRO A 102 8.62 3.42 5.00
C PRO A 102 7.57 3.43 6.12
N LEU A 103 6.81 4.52 6.19
CA LEU A 103 5.59 4.63 6.97
C LEU A 103 4.54 5.42 6.20
N TRP A 104 3.50 4.73 5.71
CA TRP A 104 2.25 5.36 5.29
C TRP A 104 1.68 6.23 6.43
N PHE A 105 1.57 7.54 6.21
CA PHE A 105 1.21 8.51 7.24
C PHE A 105 -0.01 9.36 6.85
N GLY A 106 -1.20 8.74 6.91
CA GLY A 106 -2.47 9.35 6.48
C GLY A 106 -2.95 10.54 7.32
N VAL A 107 -2.47 10.71 8.56
CA VAL A 107 -2.84 11.86 9.42
C VAL A 107 -1.91 13.07 9.23
N GLY A 108 -0.86 12.92 8.43
CA GLY A 108 0.08 13.98 8.12
C GLY A 108 -0.58 15.16 7.40
N ARG A 109 -0.08 16.36 7.70
CA ARG A 109 -0.47 17.61 7.06
C ARG A 109 0.73 18.24 6.39
N THR A 110 0.51 18.76 5.19
CA THR A 110 1.43 19.62 4.44
C THR A 110 0.74 20.94 4.13
N LYS A 111 1.51 22.03 4.06
CA LYS A 111 1.02 23.33 3.58
C LYS A 111 0.78 23.32 2.06
N GLU A 112 1.50 22.47 1.34
CA GLU A 112 1.39 22.34 -0.12
C GLU A 112 0.28 21.36 -0.48
N ARG A 113 -0.96 21.84 -0.46
CA ARG A 113 -2.14 21.02 -0.77
C ARG A 113 -2.31 20.72 -2.25
N LYS A 114 -1.62 21.49 -3.11
CA LYS A 114 -1.59 21.29 -4.56
C LYS A 114 -0.17 21.40 -5.05
N PHE A 115 0.19 20.59 -6.04
CA PHE A 115 1.49 20.61 -6.69
C PHE A 115 1.30 20.37 -8.19
N GLU A 116 1.70 21.34 -9.01
CA GLU A 116 1.57 21.28 -10.48
C GLU A 116 0.17 20.88 -10.97
N GLY A 117 -0.87 21.46 -10.33
CA GLY A 117 -2.27 21.19 -10.68
C GLY A 117 -2.85 19.88 -10.12
N LEU A 118 -2.06 19.07 -9.41
CA LEU A 118 -2.50 17.84 -8.74
C LEU A 118 -2.83 18.08 -7.26
N GLU A 119 -3.75 17.30 -6.71
CA GLU A 119 -4.21 17.43 -5.32
C GLU A 119 -3.41 16.48 -4.41
N TYR A 120 -3.05 16.96 -3.22
CA TYR A 120 -2.41 16.13 -2.19
C TYR A 120 -3.33 14.98 -1.77
N VAL A 121 -2.79 13.75 -1.78
CA VAL A 121 -3.54 12.54 -1.40
C VAL A 121 -3.13 12.02 -0.03
N ILE A 122 -1.83 11.75 0.15
CA ILE A 122 -1.26 11.12 1.33
C ILE A 122 0.25 11.38 1.35
N MET A 123 0.92 11.06 2.46
CA MET A 123 2.38 11.08 2.55
C MET A 123 2.92 9.78 3.11
N MET A 124 4.15 9.46 2.77
CA MET A 124 4.96 8.45 3.45
C MET A 124 6.11 9.13 4.17
N ALA A 125 6.27 8.87 5.46
CA ALA A 125 7.48 9.20 6.18
C ALA A 125 8.56 8.15 5.86
N ILE A 126 9.81 8.59 5.71
CA ILE A 126 10.93 7.73 5.36
C ILE A 126 12.18 8.08 6.16
N ARG A 127 13.00 7.07 6.41
CA ARG A 127 14.31 7.21 7.03
C ARG A 127 15.24 6.09 6.57
N LYS A 128 16.54 6.38 6.43
CA LYS A 128 17.54 5.33 6.23
C LYS A 128 17.58 4.43 7.46
N ILE A 129 17.57 3.12 7.23
CA ILE A 129 17.71 2.12 8.29
C ILE A 129 19.16 1.65 8.30
N ASP A 130 19.77 1.82 9.46
CA ASP A 130 21.15 1.48 9.77
C ASP A 130 21.40 -0.03 9.94
N ASP A 131 20.40 -0.75 10.47
CA ASP A 131 20.45 -2.18 10.77
C ASP A 131 19.26 -2.93 10.16
N ASP A 132 19.55 -3.89 9.28
CA ASP A 132 18.55 -4.69 8.58
C ASP A 132 17.68 -5.52 9.54
N SER A 133 18.18 -5.81 10.76
CA SER A 133 17.42 -6.49 11.81
C SER A 133 16.19 -5.70 12.29
N LYS A 134 16.14 -4.39 12.03
CA LYS A 134 15.00 -3.53 12.35
C LYS A 134 13.79 -3.79 11.44
N PHE A 135 14.00 -4.38 10.25
CA PHE A 135 12.92 -4.87 9.39
C PHE A 135 12.31 -6.17 9.95
N ARG A 136 11.33 -6.73 9.25
CA ARG A 136 10.85 -8.08 9.59
C ARG A 136 11.82 -9.11 9.07
N LYS A 137 11.96 -10.21 9.82
CA LYS A 137 12.72 -11.38 9.40
C LYS A 137 11.85 -12.25 8.48
N PRO A 138 12.25 -12.49 7.21
CA PRO A 138 11.53 -13.40 6.33
C PRO A 138 11.36 -14.79 6.97
N GLY A 139 10.17 -15.37 6.82
CA GLY A 139 9.79 -16.64 7.46
C GLY A 139 9.28 -16.52 8.90
N ASP A 140 9.48 -15.39 9.60
CA ASP A 140 8.87 -15.13 10.90
C ASP A 140 7.59 -14.31 10.77
N LEU A 141 6.45 -15.01 10.77
CA LEU A 141 5.14 -14.38 10.66
C LEU A 141 4.54 -13.93 12.00
N SER A 142 5.22 -14.17 13.13
CA SER A 142 4.68 -13.89 14.48
C SER A 142 4.37 -12.41 14.73
N THR A 143 5.06 -11.52 14.01
CA THR A 143 4.88 -10.07 14.11
C THR A 143 3.75 -9.51 13.24
N PHE A 144 3.11 -10.36 12.41
CA PHE A 144 1.96 -9.97 11.61
C PHE A 144 0.66 -10.21 12.37
N ILE A 145 0.05 -9.11 12.82
CA ILE A 145 -1.28 -9.15 13.44
C ILE A 145 -2.31 -9.01 12.33
N ARG A 146 -2.92 -10.12 11.89
CA ARG A 146 -3.91 -10.16 10.82
C ARG A 146 -5.15 -10.96 11.21
N VAL A 147 -6.27 -10.67 10.56
CA VAL A 147 -7.50 -11.45 10.72
C VAL A 147 -7.29 -12.88 10.20
N PRO A 148 -8.04 -13.87 10.71
CA PRO A 148 -8.09 -15.21 10.11
C PRO A 148 -8.50 -15.17 8.63
N VAL A 149 -8.22 -16.24 7.88
CA VAL A 149 -8.47 -16.29 6.42
C VAL A 149 -9.95 -16.19 6.12
N GLU A 150 -10.77 -16.95 6.84
CA GLU A 150 -12.22 -16.99 6.78
C GLU A 150 -12.89 -15.63 7.03
N GLU A 151 -12.19 -14.69 7.67
CA GLU A 151 -12.68 -13.35 7.93
C GLU A 151 -12.60 -12.43 6.70
N PHE A 152 -11.72 -12.70 5.73
CA PHE A 152 -11.54 -11.87 4.52
C PHE A 152 -11.61 -12.63 3.21
N TRP A 153 -11.53 -13.96 3.21
CA TRP A 153 -11.56 -14.80 2.03
C TRP A 153 -12.71 -15.79 2.13
N GLU A 154 -13.59 -15.77 1.14
CA GLU A 154 -14.72 -16.68 1.02
C GLU A 154 -14.50 -17.61 -0.19
N GLY A 155 -14.80 -18.90 -0.03
CA GLY A 155 -14.60 -19.91 -1.07
C GLY A 155 -13.23 -20.60 -1.00
N PRO A 156 -12.82 -21.33 -2.06
CA PRO A 156 -11.60 -22.12 -2.06
C PRO A 156 -10.35 -21.28 -1.79
N VAL A 157 -9.45 -21.80 -0.96
CA VAL A 157 -8.13 -21.18 -0.76
C VAL A 157 -7.22 -21.47 -1.95
N ILE A 158 -6.36 -20.52 -2.26
CA ILE A 158 -5.30 -20.67 -3.27
C ILE A 158 -3.96 -20.68 -2.53
N ASP A 159 -3.31 -21.84 -2.52
CA ASP A 159 -2.06 -22.10 -1.79
C ASP A 159 -0.93 -21.17 -2.26
N GLY A 160 -0.24 -20.54 -1.31
CA GLY A 160 0.82 -19.60 -1.60
C GLY A 160 0.34 -18.19 -2.02
N ILE A 161 -0.97 -17.94 -2.03
CA ILE A 161 -1.57 -16.64 -2.35
C ILE A 161 -2.41 -16.17 -1.17
N THR A 162 -3.39 -16.97 -0.74
CA THR A 162 -4.41 -16.54 0.22
C THR A 162 -3.79 -16.10 1.55
N GLU A 163 -2.84 -16.86 2.06
CA GLU A 163 -2.15 -16.58 3.31
C GLU A 163 -1.11 -15.45 3.20
N VAL A 164 -0.54 -15.21 2.02
CA VAL A 164 0.44 -14.13 1.77
C VAL A 164 -0.27 -12.79 1.58
N VAL A 165 -1.35 -12.72 0.79
CA VAL A 165 -2.10 -11.47 0.56
C VAL A 165 -2.76 -10.97 1.85
N ARG A 166 -3.01 -11.87 2.81
CA ARG A 166 -3.41 -11.52 4.17
C ARG A 166 -2.44 -10.57 4.87
N LEU A 167 -1.15 -10.60 4.51
CA LEU A 167 -0.08 -9.82 5.13
C LEU A 167 -0.08 -8.34 4.72
N THR A 168 -0.90 -7.95 3.73
CA THR A 168 -1.06 -6.58 3.23
C THR A 168 -1.14 -5.54 4.37
N PRO A 169 -0.42 -4.41 4.31
CA PRO A 169 -0.54 -3.33 5.29
C PRO A 169 -1.83 -2.52 5.09
N THR A 170 -2.34 -1.92 6.17
CA THR A 170 -3.52 -1.03 6.12
C THR A 170 -3.47 0.08 7.13
N ALA A 171 -4.21 1.15 6.85
CA ALA A 171 -4.52 2.18 7.82
C ALA A 171 -5.09 1.56 9.12
N CYS A 172 -4.42 1.85 10.25
CA CYS A 172 -4.80 1.35 11.58
C CYS A 172 -5.03 -0.18 11.67
N ASN A 173 -4.44 -0.97 10.77
CA ASN A 173 -4.58 -2.43 10.71
C ASN A 173 -6.05 -2.91 10.57
N ILE A 174 -6.94 -2.10 9.99
CA ILE A 174 -8.38 -2.40 9.90
C ILE A 174 -8.70 -3.51 8.88
N GLN A 175 -7.81 -3.75 7.91
CA GLN A 175 -7.91 -4.82 6.91
C GLN A 175 -9.25 -4.77 6.15
N PRO A 176 -9.53 -3.66 5.42
CA PRO A 176 -10.83 -3.35 4.87
C PRO A 176 -11.05 -3.99 3.50
N TRP A 177 -10.73 -5.28 3.36
CA TRP A 177 -10.94 -6.04 2.13
C TRP A 177 -11.70 -7.33 2.39
N LYS A 178 -12.37 -7.80 1.34
CA LYS A 178 -12.96 -9.13 1.24
C LYS A 178 -12.73 -9.66 -0.17
N VAL A 179 -12.39 -10.93 -0.29
CA VAL A 179 -12.31 -11.67 -1.55
C VAL A 179 -13.37 -12.77 -1.54
N VAL A 180 -14.08 -12.93 -2.65
CA VAL A 180 -14.98 -14.05 -2.89
C VAL A 180 -14.42 -14.85 -4.06
N ASN A 181 -13.86 -16.02 -3.78
CA ASN A 181 -13.44 -17.01 -4.76
C ASN A 181 -14.64 -17.86 -5.16
N LYS A 182 -15.09 -17.76 -6.42
CA LYS A 182 -16.26 -18.49 -6.92
C LYS A 182 -15.99 -19.96 -7.22
N GLY A 183 -14.73 -20.40 -7.15
CA GLY A 183 -14.33 -21.78 -7.44
C GLY A 183 -14.23 -22.12 -8.93
N ASP A 184 -14.52 -21.15 -9.81
CA ASP A 184 -14.48 -21.28 -11.28
C ASP A 184 -13.32 -20.49 -11.91
N GLY A 185 -12.33 -20.10 -11.10
CA GLY A 185 -11.24 -19.20 -11.52
C GLY A 185 -11.60 -17.71 -11.43
N THR A 186 -12.79 -17.34 -10.95
CA THR A 186 -13.17 -15.94 -10.70
C THR A 186 -12.96 -15.54 -9.25
N LEU A 187 -12.26 -14.42 -9.02
CA LEU A 187 -12.18 -13.76 -7.71
C LEU A 187 -12.82 -12.38 -7.77
N ASP A 188 -13.84 -12.15 -6.96
CA ASP A 188 -14.37 -10.79 -6.75
C ASP A 188 -13.65 -10.17 -5.54
N VAL A 189 -13.03 -9.00 -5.73
CA VAL A 189 -12.27 -8.27 -4.71
C VAL A 189 -13.04 -7.02 -4.32
N TYR A 190 -13.30 -6.90 -3.02
CA TYR A 190 -14.12 -5.83 -2.44
C TYR A 190 -13.36 -5.02 -1.41
N ARG A 191 -13.53 -3.71 -1.41
CA ARG A 191 -13.36 -2.89 -0.21
C ARG A 191 -14.50 -3.21 0.74
N TYR A 192 -14.14 -3.68 1.93
CA TYR A 192 -15.05 -4.17 2.94
C TYR A 192 -15.03 -3.27 4.18
N ARG A 193 -16.18 -2.67 4.49
CA ARG A 193 -16.40 -2.00 5.76
C ARG A 193 -16.79 -3.03 6.82
N ARG A 194 -15.78 -3.54 7.52
CA ARG A 194 -15.97 -4.44 8.67
C ARG A 194 -16.80 -3.76 9.77
N PRO A 195 -17.95 -4.31 10.17
CA PRO A 195 -18.68 -3.82 11.35
C PRO A 195 -17.77 -3.80 12.58
N GLY A 196 -17.79 -2.72 13.36
CA GLY A 196 -17.01 -2.61 14.60
C GLY A 196 -15.51 -2.36 14.43
N LYS A 197 -14.90 -2.53 13.25
CA LYS A 197 -13.48 -2.24 13.00
C LYS A 197 -13.29 -0.91 12.28
N HIS A 198 -13.02 0.12 13.05
CA HIS A 198 -12.82 1.50 12.61
C HIS A 198 -11.61 2.16 13.30
N GLY A 199 -11.04 1.52 14.33
CA GLY A 199 -9.87 2.00 15.04
C GLY A 199 -10.07 3.43 15.54
N ILE A 200 -9.09 4.29 15.27
CA ILE A 200 -9.10 5.72 15.60
C ILE A 200 -9.46 6.57 14.36
N ILE A 201 -9.75 5.92 13.23
CA ILE A 201 -10.02 6.62 11.97
C ILE A 201 -11.42 7.24 12.04
N PRO A 202 -11.56 8.56 11.83
CA PRO A 202 -12.87 9.19 11.77
C PRO A 202 -13.75 8.55 10.68
N PRO A 203 -15.05 8.32 10.92
CA PRO A 203 -15.92 7.64 9.96
C PRO A 203 -15.82 8.20 8.53
N PHE A 204 -15.78 9.52 8.38
CA PHE A 204 -15.69 10.19 7.08
C PHE A 204 -14.38 9.94 6.30
N ARG A 205 -13.33 9.42 6.95
CA ARG A 205 -12.06 9.04 6.30
C ARG A 205 -11.90 7.54 6.07
N LEU A 206 -12.81 6.71 6.59
CA LEU A 206 -12.72 5.26 6.43
C LEU A 206 -12.78 4.86 4.96
N ALA A 207 -13.72 5.45 4.20
CA ALA A 207 -13.80 5.19 2.77
C ALA A 207 -12.52 5.67 2.06
N TYR A 208 -12.07 6.89 2.34
CA TYR A 208 -10.86 7.46 1.73
C TYR A 208 -9.61 6.57 1.91
N PHE A 209 -9.29 6.16 3.14
CA PHE A 209 -8.14 5.30 3.38
C PHE A 209 -8.39 3.87 2.92
N GLY A 210 -9.61 3.36 3.05
CA GLY A 210 -9.98 2.04 2.52
C GLY A 210 -9.81 1.95 1.00
N SER A 211 -10.08 3.03 0.26
CA SER A 211 -9.86 3.07 -1.20
C SER A 211 -8.37 3.07 -1.56
N ILE A 212 -7.49 3.58 -0.68
CA ILE A 212 -6.03 3.42 -0.82
C ILE A 212 -5.64 1.99 -0.46
N ASP A 213 -6.08 1.50 0.70
CA ASP A 213 -5.78 0.17 1.22
C ASP A 213 -6.16 -0.96 0.24
N ILE A 214 -7.28 -0.83 -0.49
CA ILE A 214 -7.66 -1.83 -1.50
C ILE A 214 -6.73 -1.82 -2.73
N GLY A 215 -6.14 -0.67 -3.05
CA GLY A 215 -5.08 -0.56 -4.06
C GLY A 215 -3.81 -1.30 -3.65
N ILE A 216 -3.40 -1.13 -2.39
CA ILE A 216 -2.29 -1.87 -1.77
C ILE A 216 -2.57 -3.39 -1.82
N PHE A 217 -3.77 -3.80 -1.44
CA PHE A 217 -4.19 -5.21 -1.46
C PHE A 217 -4.13 -5.81 -2.87
N MET A 218 -4.58 -5.08 -3.90
CA MET A 218 -4.51 -5.55 -5.28
C MET A 218 -3.06 -5.69 -5.77
N LEU A 219 -2.14 -4.85 -5.33
CA LEU A 219 -0.71 -5.04 -5.63
C LEU A 219 -0.21 -6.37 -5.04
N PHE A 220 -0.55 -6.66 -3.77
CA PHE A 220 -0.15 -7.92 -3.13
C PHE A 220 -0.75 -9.14 -3.86
N MET A 221 -2.03 -9.06 -4.25
CA MET A 221 -2.68 -10.10 -5.07
C MET A 221 -1.90 -10.36 -6.37
N ASP A 222 -1.58 -9.31 -7.11
CA ASP A 222 -0.86 -9.43 -8.38
C ASP A 222 0.55 -10.01 -8.18
N ILE A 223 1.31 -9.51 -7.19
CA ILE A 223 2.65 -10.02 -6.87
C ILE A 223 2.59 -11.52 -6.57
N CYS A 224 1.62 -11.97 -5.77
CA CYS A 224 1.49 -13.38 -5.41
C CYS A 224 1.08 -14.25 -6.61
N LEU A 225 0.16 -13.76 -7.46
CA LEU A 225 -0.26 -14.45 -8.68
C LEU A 225 0.90 -14.58 -9.68
N GLU A 226 1.61 -13.48 -9.94
CA GLU A 226 2.80 -13.46 -10.80
C GLU A 226 3.90 -14.39 -10.27
N HIS A 227 4.19 -14.36 -8.96
CA HIS A 227 5.18 -15.22 -8.34
C HIS A 227 4.84 -16.71 -8.48
N LYS A 228 3.55 -17.07 -8.43
CA LYS A 228 3.06 -18.43 -8.66
C LYS A 228 2.96 -18.82 -10.13
N GLY A 229 3.25 -17.92 -11.06
CA GLY A 229 3.09 -18.15 -12.50
C GLY A 229 1.63 -18.30 -12.92
N ILE A 230 0.67 -17.82 -12.12
CA ILE A 230 -0.75 -17.87 -12.45
C ILE A 230 -1.08 -16.64 -13.29
N ALA A 231 -1.34 -16.85 -14.58
CA ALA A 231 -1.79 -15.79 -15.45
C ALA A 231 -3.21 -15.35 -15.08
N PHE A 232 -3.49 -14.04 -15.19
CA PHE A 232 -4.80 -13.50 -14.85
C PHE A 232 -5.14 -12.29 -15.72
N GLU A 233 -6.43 -12.01 -15.80
CA GLU A 233 -6.97 -10.72 -16.24
C GLU A 233 -7.78 -10.11 -15.10
N ARG A 234 -7.84 -8.78 -15.04
CA ARG A 234 -8.66 -8.08 -14.05
C ARG A 234 -9.53 -7.01 -14.71
N ASN A 235 -10.80 -7.01 -14.37
CA ASN A 235 -11.72 -5.93 -14.67
C ASN A 235 -11.84 -5.04 -13.43
N LEU A 236 -11.38 -3.80 -13.54
CA LEU A 236 -11.36 -2.86 -12.43
C LEU A 236 -12.68 -2.08 -12.33
N THR A 237 -13.16 -1.91 -11.11
CA THR A 237 -14.25 -1.00 -10.78
C THR A 237 -13.68 0.15 -9.94
N PRO A 238 -13.71 1.40 -10.45
CA PRO A 238 -13.29 2.56 -9.69
C PRO A 238 -14.08 2.70 -8.40
N ASP A 239 -13.36 2.87 -7.29
CA ASP A 239 -13.96 3.16 -6.00
C ASP A 239 -14.50 4.60 -6.01
N ASP A 240 -15.77 4.73 -5.72
CA ASP A 240 -16.49 6.01 -5.66
C ASP A 240 -16.40 6.67 -4.26
N GLY A 241 -15.65 6.07 -3.33
CA GLY A 241 -15.52 6.55 -1.96
C GLY A 241 -16.81 6.41 -1.14
N ASN A 242 -17.77 5.59 -1.58
CA ASN A 242 -19.02 5.42 -0.87
C ASN A 242 -18.84 4.68 0.47
N PHE A 243 -19.86 4.76 1.32
CA PHE A 243 -19.89 4.16 2.66
C PHE A 243 -20.64 2.81 2.72
N GLN A 244 -20.76 2.10 1.60
CA GLN A 244 -21.38 0.78 1.56
C GLN A 244 -20.56 -0.27 2.32
N ARG A 245 -21.23 -1.37 2.66
CA ARG A 245 -20.59 -2.49 3.37
C ARG A 245 -19.56 -3.19 2.50
N LEU A 246 -19.93 -3.51 1.26
CA LEU A 246 -19.06 -4.11 0.25
C LEU A 246 -19.10 -3.24 -0.99
N ASN A 247 -17.93 -2.92 -1.51
CA ASN A 247 -17.75 -2.20 -2.76
C ASN A 247 -16.90 -3.05 -3.67
N LEU A 248 -17.42 -3.46 -4.84
CA LEU A 248 -16.66 -4.23 -5.79
C LEU A 248 -15.57 -3.33 -6.39
N ASN A 249 -14.32 -3.75 -6.34
CA ASN A 249 -13.18 -3.00 -6.84
C ASN A 249 -12.45 -3.70 -7.98
N ALA A 250 -12.49 -5.03 -8.01
CA ALA A 250 -11.96 -5.79 -9.13
C ALA A 250 -12.64 -7.15 -9.26
N VAL A 251 -12.73 -7.64 -10.49
CA VAL A 251 -13.02 -9.05 -10.80
C VAL A 251 -11.79 -9.62 -11.49
N TYR A 252 -11.12 -10.56 -10.84
CA TYR A 252 -10.01 -11.32 -11.40
C TYR A 252 -10.54 -12.57 -12.10
N LYS A 253 -9.98 -12.88 -13.26
CA LYS A 253 -10.17 -14.12 -14.01
C LYS A 253 -8.83 -14.81 -14.13
N LEU A 254 -8.64 -15.86 -13.35
CA LEU A 254 -7.43 -16.68 -13.38
C LEU A 254 -7.48 -17.57 -14.62
N LYS A 255 -6.35 -17.66 -15.32
CA LYS A 255 -6.18 -18.57 -16.46
C LYS A 255 -5.52 -19.84 -15.93
N GLY A 256 -6.18 -20.98 -16.17
CA GLY A 256 -5.67 -22.31 -15.85
C GLY A 256 -4.58 -22.78 -16.81
#